data_AF-A0A2E8AGY1-F1
#
_entry.id   AF-A0A2E8AGY1-F1
#
_cell.length_a   1.000
_cell.length_b   1.000
_cell.length_c   1.000
_cell.angle_alpha   90.00
_cell.angle_beta   90.00
_cell.angle_gamma   90.00
#
_symmetry.space_group_name_H-M   'P 1'
#
loop_
_entity.id
_entity.type
_entity.pdbx_description
1 polymer ?
#
loop_
_entity_poly.entity_id
_entity_poly.type
_entity_poly.pdbx_seq_one_letter_code
_entity_poly.pdbx_strand_id
1 'polypeptide(L)'
;DASRAPEKYLEFRQNLFEQIVTLYERHIKPTLVFLNPDTRLPDGSNLFETLEAIVRLLENHDDQSLADQLFRSSISLNALYKPIAAVAQEVEHFLRKTRQGMVQYNAMEHFYGKLQELKGETETLSLKRKWLEGGDFARSTGFLVGLRAQQRPKHYAFGESSSYYQLLFSELNLRLNDLRRKAEVPVLQEVDGSGRHTRIDVQRINQLYQWLETLELRPTTDLVRELHGRLDGFIPGYRFPDLLAALNRLVNSPPEGLQVVTTNRFRILDQSSDSEQFVYRKRRLEQYYA
;
A
#
# COMPACT_ATOMS: atom_id res chain seq x y z
N ASP A 1 29.48 30.31 -21.31
CA ASP A 1 28.08 30.65 -21.64
C ASP A 1 27.06 29.50 -21.71
N ALA A 2 27.45 28.22 -21.60
CA ALA A 2 26.50 27.10 -21.59
C ALA A 2 25.74 26.88 -20.27
N SER A 3 26.18 27.49 -19.16
CA SER A 3 25.57 27.34 -17.83
C SER A 3 24.37 28.25 -17.57
N ARG A 4 24.06 29.17 -18.50
CA ARG A 4 23.07 30.24 -18.29
C ARG A 4 21.74 30.04 -19.03
N ALA A 5 21.64 29.07 -19.94
CA ALA A 5 20.40 28.74 -20.64
C ALA A 5 19.88 27.36 -20.19
N PRO A 6 18.60 27.23 -19.80
CA PRO A 6 18.08 26.03 -19.14
C PRO A 6 18.17 24.76 -20.01
N GLU A 7 17.95 24.87 -21.33
CA GLU A 7 18.06 23.73 -22.25
C GLU A 7 19.53 23.30 -22.47
N LYS A 8 20.44 24.26 -22.66
CA LYS A 8 21.89 23.99 -22.85
C LYS A 8 22.56 23.46 -21.59
N TYR A 9 22.06 23.80 -20.41
CA TYR A 9 22.55 23.30 -19.14
C TYR A 9 22.27 21.79 -18.97
N LEU A 10 21.14 21.33 -19.51
CA LEU A 10 20.73 19.92 -19.44
C LEU A 10 21.62 19.03 -20.30
N GLU A 11 21.85 19.43 -21.56
CA GLU A 11 22.79 18.76 -22.47
C GLU A 11 24.22 18.78 -21.92
N PHE A 12 24.67 19.92 -21.38
CA PHE A 12 25.99 20.03 -20.75
C PHE A 12 26.14 19.08 -19.57
N ARG A 13 25.13 18.96 -18.72
CA ARG A 13 25.13 18.06 -17.56
C ARG A 13 25.12 16.59 -17.97
N GLN A 14 24.37 16.23 -19.01
CA GLN A 14 24.37 14.87 -19.55
C GLN A 14 25.73 14.50 -20.14
N ASN A 15 26.30 15.37 -20.99
CA ASN A 15 27.63 15.16 -21.58
C ASN A 15 28.73 15.01 -20.52
N LEU A 16 28.71 15.87 -19.49
CA LEU A 16 29.67 15.79 -18.38
C LEU A 16 29.50 14.49 -17.59
N PHE A 17 28.26 14.05 -17.37
CA PHE A 17 27.97 12.79 -16.69
C PHE A 17 28.48 11.58 -17.49
N GLU A 18 28.23 11.54 -18.79
CA GLU A 18 28.72 10.47 -19.67
C GLU A 18 30.25 10.40 -19.69
N GLN A 19 30.92 11.55 -19.72
CA GLN A 19 32.38 11.61 -19.61
C GLN A 19 32.88 11.04 -18.29
N ILE A 20 32.27 11.41 -17.16
CA ILE A 20 32.63 10.89 -15.83
C ILE A 20 32.39 9.38 -15.74
N VAL A 21 31.24 8.89 -16.24
CA VAL A 21 30.93 7.46 -16.26
C VAL A 21 31.97 6.70 -17.09
N THR A 22 32.28 7.20 -18.28
CA THR A 22 33.27 6.59 -19.16
C THR A 22 34.64 6.51 -18.49
N LEU A 23 35.07 7.59 -17.84
CA LEU A 23 36.34 7.66 -17.13
C LEU A 23 36.36 6.68 -15.93
N TYR A 24 35.27 6.64 -15.17
CA TYR A 24 35.14 5.76 -14.02
C TYR A 24 35.16 4.27 -14.41
N GLU A 25 34.40 3.88 -15.44
CA GLU A 25 34.31 2.48 -15.87
C GLU A 25 35.54 1.99 -16.64
N ARG A 26 36.13 2.83 -17.50
CA ARG A 26 37.25 2.42 -18.37
C ARG A 26 38.62 2.62 -17.76
N HIS A 27 38.78 3.53 -16.80
CA HIS A 27 40.10 3.88 -16.27
C HIS A 27 40.21 3.66 -14.76
N ILE A 28 39.25 4.15 -13.96
CA ILE A 28 39.35 4.05 -12.49
C ILE A 28 39.14 2.60 -12.02
N LYS A 29 38.06 1.94 -12.45
CA LYS A 29 37.78 0.55 -12.05
C LYS A 29 38.87 -0.44 -12.46
N PRO A 30 39.36 -0.45 -13.72
CA PRO A 30 40.41 -1.40 -14.11
C PRO A 30 41.71 -1.16 -13.35
N THR A 31 42.08 0.10 -13.11
CA THR A 31 43.28 0.44 -12.32
C THR A 31 43.16 -0.05 -10.88
N LEU A 32 41.98 0.06 -10.26
CA LEU A 32 41.73 -0.50 -8.93
C LEU A 32 41.83 -2.01 -8.88
N VAL A 33 41.26 -2.70 -9.87
CA VAL A 33 41.34 -4.17 -9.94
C VAL A 33 42.79 -4.62 -10.13
N PHE A 34 43.56 -3.88 -10.93
CA PHE A 34 44.98 -4.16 -11.19
C PHE A 34 45.88 -3.90 -9.98
N LEU A 35 45.64 -2.81 -9.24
CA LEU A 35 46.43 -2.43 -8.06
C LEU A 35 45.93 -3.06 -6.75
N ASN A 36 44.92 -3.93 -6.79
CA ASN A 36 44.44 -4.61 -5.60
C ASN A 36 45.33 -5.83 -5.30
N PRO A 37 45.95 -5.93 -4.12
CA PRO A 37 46.75 -7.10 -3.75
C PRO A 37 45.91 -8.36 -3.50
N ASP A 38 44.60 -8.24 -3.27
CA ASP A 38 43.72 -9.37 -2.97
C ASP A 38 42.97 -9.91 -4.20
N THR A 39 43.08 -9.25 -5.37
CA THR A 39 42.42 -9.73 -6.58
C THR A 39 43.12 -10.98 -7.11
N ARG A 40 42.33 -12.03 -7.36
CA ARG A 40 42.78 -13.22 -8.09
C ARG A 40 42.28 -13.13 -9.52
N LEU A 41 43.22 -13.07 -10.46
CA LEU A 41 42.89 -13.06 -11.88
C LEU A 41 42.58 -14.51 -12.33
N PRO A 42 41.61 -14.71 -13.24
CA PRO A 42 41.28 -16.05 -13.73
C PRO A 42 42.44 -16.71 -14.49
N ASP A 43 43.30 -15.91 -15.12
CA ASP A 43 44.39 -16.36 -15.99
C ASP A 43 45.78 -16.37 -15.29
N GLY A 44 45.89 -16.03 -14.00
CA GLY A 44 47.18 -16.10 -13.30
C GLY A 44 47.32 -15.27 -12.02
N SER A 45 48.57 -15.15 -11.57
CA SER A 45 49.00 -14.38 -10.40
C SER A 45 48.72 -12.88 -10.54
N ASN A 46 48.47 -12.21 -9.43
CA ASN A 46 48.27 -10.75 -9.45
C ASN A 46 49.59 -9.98 -9.62
N LEU A 47 49.50 -8.67 -9.87
CA LEU A 47 50.68 -7.82 -10.09
C LEU A 47 51.71 -7.98 -8.96
N PHE A 48 51.28 -7.96 -7.70
CA PHE A 48 52.20 -8.00 -6.57
C PHE A 48 52.86 -9.36 -6.40
N GLU A 49 52.14 -10.45 -6.62
CA GLU A 49 52.69 -11.82 -6.66
C GLU A 49 53.73 -11.96 -7.78
N THR A 50 53.48 -11.37 -8.95
CA THR A 50 54.46 -11.38 -10.06
C THR A 50 55.70 -10.55 -9.75
N LEU A 51 55.54 -9.37 -9.13
CA LEU A 51 56.66 -8.53 -8.70
C LEU A 51 57.47 -9.23 -7.61
N GLU A 52 56.83 -9.89 -6.65
CA GLU A 52 57.48 -10.68 -5.61
C GLU A 52 58.28 -11.86 -6.20
N ALA A 53 57.72 -12.55 -7.20
CA ALA A 53 58.45 -13.60 -7.92
C ALA A 53 59.69 -13.07 -8.64
N ILE A 54 59.61 -11.88 -9.26
CA ILE A 54 60.74 -11.22 -9.91
C ILE A 54 61.80 -10.79 -8.89
N VAL A 55 61.40 -10.23 -7.75
CA VAL A 55 62.33 -9.87 -6.66
C VAL A 55 63.11 -11.11 -6.21
N ARG A 56 62.42 -12.22 -5.92
CA ARG A 56 63.05 -13.48 -5.52
C ARG A 56 64.02 -14.03 -6.58
N LEU A 57 63.67 -13.89 -7.87
CA LEU A 57 64.55 -14.29 -8.96
C LEU A 57 65.83 -13.45 -8.96
N LEU A 58 65.72 -12.12 -8.85
CA LEU A 58 66.87 -11.22 -8.81
C LEU A 58 67.76 -11.45 -7.59
N GLU A 59 67.18 -11.71 -6.43
CA GLU A 59 67.91 -12.09 -5.21
C GLU A 59 68.70 -13.39 -5.39
N ASN A 60 68.13 -14.39 -6.08
CA ASN A 60 68.82 -15.65 -6.37
C ASN A 60 70.00 -15.52 -7.36
N HIS A 61 70.05 -14.41 -8.12
CA HIS A 61 71.10 -14.12 -9.08
C HIS A 61 72.14 -13.09 -8.56
N ASP A 62 72.13 -12.79 -7.26
CA ASP A 62 73.00 -11.79 -6.57
C ASP A 62 72.81 -10.33 -7.05
N ASP A 63 71.72 -10.02 -7.76
CA ASP A 63 71.40 -8.68 -8.26
C ASP A 63 70.57 -7.86 -7.22
N GLN A 64 71.12 -7.73 -6.01
CA GLN A 64 70.43 -7.11 -4.86
C GLN A 64 69.95 -5.67 -5.12
N SER A 65 70.71 -4.89 -5.90
CA SER A 65 70.39 -3.49 -6.19
C SER A 65 69.12 -3.33 -7.03
N LEU A 66 68.88 -4.23 -7.99
CA LEU A 66 67.69 -4.22 -8.83
C LEU A 66 66.49 -4.82 -8.08
N ALA A 67 66.72 -5.85 -7.27
CA ALA A 67 65.70 -6.41 -6.38
C ALA A 67 65.14 -5.34 -5.43
N ASP A 68 66.00 -4.56 -4.79
CA ASP A 68 65.62 -3.46 -3.90
C ASP A 68 64.83 -2.35 -4.62
N GLN A 69 65.23 -2.00 -5.85
CA GLN A 69 64.50 -1.02 -6.66
C GLN A 69 63.10 -1.51 -7.01
N LEU A 70 62.97 -2.77 -7.42
CA LEU A 70 61.69 -3.37 -7.80
C LEU A 70 60.77 -3.54 -6.59
N PHE A 71 61.31 -3.92 -5.43
CA PHE A 71 60.58 -3.98 -4.17
C PHE A 71 60.09 -2.59 -3.72
N ARG A 72 60.91 -1.54 -3.81
CA ARG A 72 60.46 -0.17 -3.52
C ARG A 72 59.37 0.28 -4.48
N SER A 73 59.47 -0.10 -5.76
CA SER A 73 58.44 0.20 -6.76
C SER A 73 57.10 -0.49 -6.43
N SER A 74 57.13 -1.73 -5.94
CA SER A 74 55.92 -2.45 -5.53
C SER A 74 55.26 -1.81 -4.30
N ILE A 75 56.05 -1.38 -3.31
CA ILE A 75 55.54 -0.62 -2.16
C ILE A 75 54.88 0.69 -2.63
N SER A 76 55.53 1.41 -3.55
CA SER A 76 54.99 2.65 -4.10
C SER A 76 53.66 2.43 -4.84
N LEU A 77 53.56 1.37 -5.64
CA LEU A 77 52.33 1.00 -6.35
C LEU A 77 51.21 0.63 -5.38
N ASN A 78 51.51 -0.12 -4.31
CA ASN A 78 50.53 -0.47 -3.28
C ASN A 78 50.04 0.78 -2.52
N ALA A 79 50.93 1.74 -2.25
CA ALA A 79 50.56 2.99 -1.61
C ALA A 79 49.58 3.84 -2.44
N LEU A 80 49.57 3.68 -3.77
CA LEU A 80 48.63 4.37 -4.68
C LEU A 80 47.22 3.77 -4.66
N TYR A 81 47.05 2.52 -4.21
CA TYR A 81 45.75 1.85 -4.20
C TYR A 81 44.71 2.59 -3.33
N LYS A 82 45.06 2.91 -2.08
CA LYS A 82 44.13 3.54 -1.12
C LYS A 82 43.61 4.91 -1.60
N PRO A 83 44.46 5.85 -2.07
CA PRO A 83 43.99 7.13 -2.62
C PRO A 83 43.05 6.95 -3.82
N ILE A 84 43.38 6.06 -4.76
CA ILE A 84 42.53 5.81 -5.93
C ILE A 84 41.19 5.20 -5.51
N ALA A 85 41.19 4.33 -4.50
CA ALA A 85 39.97 3.72 -3.97
C ALA A 85 39.04 4.76 -3.32
N ALA A 86 39.61 5.73 -2.59
CA ALA A 86 38.84 6.83 -2.02
C ALA A 86 38.19 7.69 -3.12
N VAL A 87 38.95 8.08 -4.16
CA VAL A 87 38.42 8.83 -5.31
C VAL A 87 37.32 8.05 -6.03
N ALA A 88 37.50 6.74 -6.21
CA ALA A 88 36.49 5.90 -6.84
C ALA A 88 35.18 5.86 -6.05
N GLN A 89 35.25 5.80 -4.72
CA GLN A 89 34.09 5.82 -3.84
C GLN A 89 33.35 7.17 -3.90
N GLU A 90 34.09 8.28 -3.94
CA GLU A 90 33.50 9.62 -4.11
C GLU A 90 32.80 9.77 -5.45
N VAL A 91 33.44 9.33 -6.54
CA VAL A 91 32.86 9.34 -7.89
C VAL A 91 31.61 8.46 -7.94
N GLU A 92 31.64 7.27 -7.34
CA GLU A 92 30.48 6.38 -7.26
C GLU A 92 29.32 7.03 -6.49
N HIS A 93 29.61 7.67 -5.35
CA HIS A 93 28.61 8.39 -4.57
C HIS A 93 28.00 9.54 -5.37
N PHE A 94 28.84 10.31 -6.08
CA PHE A 94 28.41 11.39 -6.96
C PHE A 94 27.51 10.89 -8.11
N LEU A 95 27.91 9.79 -8.76
CA LEU A 95 27.13 9.16 -9.83
C LEU A 95 25.79 8.66 -9.31
N ARG A 96 25.76 8.03 -8.13
CA ARG A 96 24.53 7.54 -7.49
C ARG A 96 23.57 8.68 -7.13
N LYS A 97 24.07 9.74 -6.49
CA LYS A 97 23.30 10.93 -6.15
C LYS A 97 22.73 11.61 -7.39
N THR A 98 23.53 11.69 -8.46
CA THR A 98 23.10 12.28 -9.73
C THR A 98 22.05 11.44 -10.44
N ARG A 99 22.19 10.11 -10.47
CA ARG A 99 21.19 9.19 -11.02
C ARG A 99 19.85 9.30 -10.29
N GLN A 100 19.88 9.35 -8.95
CA GLN A 100 18.67 9.59 -8.15
C GLN A 100 18.04 10.95 -8.47
N GLY A 101 18.86 12.01 -8.59
CA GLY A 101 18.38 13.33 -8.99
C GLY A 101 17.75 13.35 -10.39
N MET A 102 18.31 12.63 -11.36
CA MET A 102 17.74 12.49 -12.71
C MET A 102 16.40 11.74 -12.67
N VAL A 103 16.30 10.64 -11.91
CA VAL A 103 15.04 9.90 -11.77
C VAL A 103 13.96 10.77 -11.12
N GLN A 104 14.31 11.53 -10.08
CA GLN A 104 13.39 12.47 -9.42
C GLN A 104 12.93 13.55 -10.38
N TYR A 105 13.85 14.16 -11.12
CA TYR A 105 13.53 15.19 -12.11
C TYR A 105 12.62 14.66 -13.22
N ASN A 106 12.96 13.51 -13.81
CA ASN A 106 12.14 12.86 -14.84
C ASN A 106 10.74 12.54 -14.33
N ALA A 107 10.62 12.09 -13.07
CA ALA A 107 9.32 11.86 -12.44
C ALA A 107 8.52 13.16 -12.29
N MET A 108 9.17 14.25 -11.82
CA MET A 108 8.55 15.57 -11.70
C MET A 108 8.07 16.08 -13.06
N GLU A 109 8.90 15.99 -14.10
CA GLU A 109 8.58 16.45 -15.45
C GLU A 109 7.44 15.63 -16.06
N HIS A 110 7.45 14.30 -15.91
CA HIS A 110 6.36 13.44 -16.34
C HIS A 110 5.02 13.81 -15.68
N PHE A 111 5.01 14.07 -14.36
CA PHE A 111 3.78 14.49 -13.67
C PHE A 111 3.35 15.92 -14.01
N TYR A 112 4.31 16.82 -14.22
CA TYR A 112 4.04 18.17 -14.71
C TYR A 112 3.38 18.14 -16.10
N GLY A 113 3.89 17.34 -17.03
CA GLY A 113 3.31 17.16 -18.36
C GLY A 113 1.87 16.63 -18.29
N LYS A 114 1.60 15.63 -17.45
CA LYS A 114 0.23 15.13 -17.22
C LYS A 114 -0.71 16.20 -16.66
N LEU A 115 -0.25 17.04 -15.75
CA LEU A 115 -1.05 18.15 -15.23
C LEU A 115 -1.34 19.21 -16.30
N GLN A 116 -0.37 19.46 -17.17
CA GLN A 116 -0.53 20.40 -18.28
C GLN A 116 -1.52 19.88 -19.33
N GLU A 117 -1.50 18.57 -19.62
CA GLU A 117 -2.47 17.91 -20.47
C GLU A 117 -3.89 18.02 -19.90
N LEU A 118 -4.08 17.67 -18.62
CA LEU A 118 -5.36 17.82 -17.93
C LEU A 118 -5.86 19.27 -17.92
N LYS A 119 -4.95 20.23 -17.76
CA LYS A 119 -5.28 21.65 -17.86
C LYS A 119 -5.77 22.01 -19.28
N GLY A 120 -5.11 21.52 -20.32
CA GLY A 120 -5.54 21.71 -21.70
C GLY A 120 -6.95 21.19 -21.97
N GLU A 121 -7.33 20.05 -21.37
CA GLU A 121 -8.70 19.50 -21.49
C GLU A 121 -9.76 20.42 -20.85
N THR A 122 -9.39 21.17 -19.81
CA THR A 122 -10.28 22.12 -19.13
C THR A 122 -10.44 23.47 -19.82
N GLU A 123 -9.53 23.84 -20.72
CA GLU A 123 -9.57 25.09 -21.50
C GLU A 123 -10.54 25.02 -22.70
N THR A 124 -11.32 23.93 -22.80
CA THR A 124 -12.33 23.76 -23.85
C THR A 124 -13.59 24.60 -23.59
N LEU A 125 -14.32 24.98 -24.66
CA LEU A 125 -15.59 25.74 -24.59
C LEU A 125 -16.74 25.01 -23.85
N SER A 126 -16.53 23.76 -23.41
CA SER A 126 -17.54 22.96 -22.73
C SER A 126 -17.58 23.22 -21.23
N LEU A 127 -18.67 23.80 -20.74
CA LEU A 127 -18.91 24.02 -19.30
C LEU A 127 -18.89 22.74 -18.46
N LYS A 128 -19.06 21.55 -19.09
CA LYS A 128 -18.96 20.26 -18.40
C LYS A 128 -17.52 19.92 -18.00
N ARG A 129 -16.51 20.48 -18.67
CA ARG A 129 -15.08 20.24 -18.43
C ARG A 129 -14.38 21.39 -17.71
N LYS A 130 -15.14 22.22 -16.98
CA LYS A 130 -14.60 23.38 -16.26
C LYS A 130 -13.59 23.03 -15.15
N TRP A 131 -13.64 21.81 -14.62
CA TRP A 131 -12.83 21.37 -13.49
C TRP A 131 -11.86 20.28 -13.92
N LEU A 132 -10.66 20.30 -13.35
CA LEU A 132 -9.66 19.24 -13.52
C LEU A 132 -10.20 17.93 -12.93
N GLU A 133 -10.53 16.95 -13.78
CA GLU A 133 -10.90 15.62 -13.32
C GLU A 133 -9.64 14.82 -12.91
N GLY A 134 -9.06 15.21 -11.77
CA GLY A 134 -7.81 14.62 -11.26
C GLY A 134 -7.96 13.24 -10.61
N GLY A 135 -9.11 12.55 -10.76
CA GLY A 135 -9.38 11.27 -10.08
C GLY A 135 -8.42 10.16 -10.50
N ASP A 136 -8.12 10.06 -11.79
CA ASP A 136 -7.20 9.02 -12.31
C ASP A 136 -5.74 9.42 -12.13
N PHE A 137 -5.44 10.72 -12.21
CA PHE A 137 -4.13 11.26 -11.83
C PHE A 137 -3.82 10.97 -10.35
N ALA A 138 -4.79 11.19 -9.45
CA ALA A 138 -4.66 10.92 -8.02
C ALA A 138 -4.45 9.44 -7.69
N ARG A 139 -5.18 8.56 -8.38
CA ARG A 139 -5.06 7.11 -8.21
C ARG A 139 -3.75 6.55 -8.76
N SER A 140 -3.22 7.12 -9.84
CA SER A 140 -1.98 6.64 -10.48
C SER A 140 -0.69 7.17 -9.85
N THR A 141 -0.71 8.36 -9.24
CA THR A 141 0.48 9.01 -8.69
C THR A 141 0.85 8.54 -7.28
N GLY A 142 -0.08 7.96 -6.52
CA GLY A 142 0.17 7.53 -5.14
C GLY A 142 0.38 8.66 -4.12
N PHE A 143 0.78 9.86 -4.57
CA PHE A 143 0.98 11.08 -3.77
C PHE A 143 -0.27 11.50 -2.98
N LEU A 144 -1.47 11.23 -3.53
CA LEU A 144 -2.73 11.59 -2.91
C LEU A 144 -3.31 10.47 -2.02
N VAL A 145 -2.61 9.33 -1.89
CA VAL A 145 -3.01 8.22 -1.01
C VAL A 145 -2.71 8.60 0.43
N GLY A 146 -3.76 8.86 1.22
CA GLY A 146 -3.65 9.22 2.64
C GLY A 146 -4.04 10.66 2.97
N LEU A 147 -4.22 11.53 1.97
CA LEU A 147 -4.94 12.78 2.19
C LEU A 147 -6.37 12.45 2.60
N ARG A 148 -6.86 13.13 3.64
CA ARG A 148 -8.19 12.90 4.20
C ARG A 148 -9.23 13.16 3.12
N ALA A 149 -9.68 12.11 2.46
CA ALA A 149 -10.69 12.18 1.42
C ALA A 149 -11.99 12.59 2.09
N GLN A 150 -12.34 13.87 1.97
CA GLN A 150 -13.63 14.35 2.45
C GLN A 150 -14.69 13.74 1.53
N GLN A 151 -15.42 12.74 2.02
CA GLN A 151 -16.56 12.22 1.28
C GLN A 151 -17.48 13.39 0.99
N ARG A 152 -17.80 13.60 -0.29
CA ARG A 152 -18.84 14.56 -0.65
C ARG A 152 -20.08 14.23 0.19
N PRO A 153 -20.74 15.23 0.80
CA PRO A 153 -22.01 15.00 1.45
C PRO A 153 -22.91 14.31 0.44
N LYS A 154 -23.30 13.06 0.74
CA LYS A 154 -24.28 12.38 -0.09
C LYS A 154 -25.56 13.18 0.07
N HIS A 155 -26.03 13.80 -1.00
CA HIS A 155 -27.37 14.37 -1.01
C HIS A 155 -28.35 13.27 -0.59
N TYR A 156 -29.25 13.59 0.34
CA TYR A 156 -30.38 12.71 0.64
C TYR A 156 -31.18 12.56 -0.65
N ALA A 157 -30.96 11.45 -1.35
CA ALA A 157 -31.65 11.15 -2.59
C ALA A 157 -33.03 10.59 -2.24
N PHE A 158 -33.99 11.48 -1.98
CA PHE A 158 -35.40 11.11 -2.06
C PHE A 158 -35.68 10.77 -3.53
N GLY A 159 -35.97 9.50 -3.80
CA GLY A 159 -36.43 9.09 -5.12
C GLY A 159 -37.90 9.49 -5.27
N GLU A 160 -38.28 10.03 -6.43
CA GLU A 160 -39.70 10.28 -6.75
C GLU A 160 -40.39 9.02 -7.32
N SER A 161 -39.69 7.90 -7.44
CA SER A 161 -40.24 6.69 -8.03
C SER A 161 -41.22 5.98 -7.08
N SER A 162 -42.27 5.39 -7.64
CA SER A 162 -43.24 4.59 -6.86
C SER A 162 -42.55 3.46 -6.09
N SER A 163 -41.53 2.82 -6.69
CA SER A 163 -40.74 1.78 -6.03
C SER A 163 -39.95 2.30 -4.81
N TYR A 164 -39.47 3.55 -4.83
CA TYR A 164 -38.80 4.17 -3.70
C TYR A 164 -39.77 4.35 -2.52
N TYR A 165 -40.97 4.88 -2.78
CA TYR A 165 -41.99 5.06 -1.75
C TYR A 165 -42.50 3.73 -1.19
N GLN A 166 -42.72 2.71 -2.04
CA GLN A 166 -43.10 1.38 -1.58
C GLN A 166 -42.04 0.77 -0.65
N LEU A 167 -40.76 0.90 -1.01
CA LEU A 167 -39.65 0.42 -0.18
C LEU A 167 -39.57 1.18 1.14
N LEU A 168 -39.75 2.51 1.11
CA LEU A 168 -39.78 3.35 2.30
C LEU A 168 -40.96 3.00 3.22
N PHE A 169 -42.18 2.87 2.69
CA PHE A 169 -43.34 2.48 3.49
C PHE A 169 -43.23 1.06 4.03
N SER A 170 -42.66 0.12 3.25
CA SER A 170 -42.37 -1.23 3.75
C SER A 170 -41.39 -1.21 4.92
N GLU A 171 -40.35 -0.38 4.85
CA GLU A 171 -39.37 -0.20 5.94
C GLU A 171 -40.03 0.40 7.18
N LEU A 172 -40.86 1.42 6.99
CA LEU A 172 -41.59 2.06 8.09
C LEU A 172 -42.55 1.08 8.76
N ASN A 173 -43.29 0.28 8.00
CA ASN A 173 -44.20 -0.73 8.54
C ASN A 173 -43.44 -1.80 9.34
N LEU A 174 -42.31 -2.30 8.83
CA LEU A 174 -41.49 -3.27 9.56
C LEU A 174 -40.97 -2.69 10.88
N ARG A 175 -40.44 -1.46 10.87
CA ARG A 175 -39.98 -0.80 12.10
C ARG A 175 -41.10 -0.49 13.08
N LEU A 176 -42.29 -0.17 12.58
CA LEU A 176 -43.46 0.08 13.42
C LEU A 176 -43.95 -1.22 14.06
N ASN A 177 -43.93 -2.34 13.31
CA ASN A 177 -44.18 -3.67 13.85
C ASN A 177 -43.17 -4.03 14.93
N ASP A 178 -41.88 -3.80 14.68
CA ASP A 178 -40.83 -4.02 15.68
C ASP A 178 -41.13 -3.18 16.94
N LEU A 179 -41.38 -1.88 16.80
CA LEU A 179 -41.71 -0.97 17.92
C LEU A 179 -42.95 -1.38 18.70
N ARG A 180 -44.00 -1.87 18.04
CA ARG A 180 -45.20 -2.40 18.72
C ARG A 180 -44.86 -3.61 19.59
N ARG A 181 -43.89 -4.42 19.16
CA ARG A 181 -43.39 -5.60 19.87
C ARG A 181 -42.27 -5.27 20.87
N LYS A 182 -42.01 -3.99 21.17
CA LYS A 182 -40.98 -3.57 22.14
C LYS A 182 -41.16 -4.22 23.53
N ALA A 183 -42.39 -4.54 23.91
CA ALA A 183 -42.71 -5.23 25.16
C ALA A 183 -42.29 -6.72 25.16
N GLU A 184 -42.12 -7.33 23.99
CA GLU A 184 -41.75 -8.74 23.80
C GLU A 184 -40.23 -8.92 23.59
N VAL A 185 -39.47 -7.81 23.64
CA VAL A 185 -38.02 -7.83 23.42
C VAL A 185 -37.33 -8.53 24.58
N PRO A 186 -36.48 -9.55 24.32
CA PRO A 186 -35.72 -10.18 25.38
C PRO A 186 -34.72 -9.20 25.97
N VAL A 187 -34.70 -9.08 27.30
CA VAL A 187 -33.57 -8.44 28.00
C VAL A 187 -32.45 -9.46 28.06
N LEU A 188 -31.40 -9.24 27.27
CA LEU A 188 -30.26 -10.14 27.26
C LEU A 188 -29.38 -9.86 28.48
N GLN A 189 -29.11 -10.90 29.28
CA GLN A 189 -28.29 -10.77 30.49
C GLN A 189 -26.88 -10.26 30.17
N GLU A 190 -26.43 -9.22 30.87
CA GLU A 190 -25.05 -8.74 30.76
C GLU A 190 -24.10 -9.80 31.31
N VAL A 191 -23.18 -10.27 30.46
CA VAL A 191 -22.15 -11.24 30.86
C VAL A 191 -20.84 -10.48 31.02
N ASP A 192 -20.25 -10.44 32.21
CA ASP A 192 -18.91 -9.88 32.37
C ASP A 192 -17.88 -10.74 31.62
N GLY A 193 -16.89 -10.07 31.01
CA GLY A 193 -16.06 -10.54 29.91
C GLY A 193 -15.60 -12.01 29.90
N SER A 194 -15.59 -12.59 28.70
CA SER A 194 -14.74 -13.68 28.14
C SER A 194 -14.31 -14.90 28.99
N GLY A 195 -14.95 -15.20 30.13
CA GLY A 195 -14.51 -16.34 30.93
C GLY A 195 -15.56 -16.92 31.87
N ARG A 196 -15.96 -18.16 31.58
CA ARG A 196 -16.45 -19.20 32.51
C ARG A 196 -17.96 -19.43 32.67
N HIS A 197 -18.84 -18.82 31.86
CA HIS A 197 -20.28 -19.13 31.94
C HIS A 197 -20.91 -19.57 30.60
N THR A 198 -20.38 -20.66 30.02
CA THR A 198 -20.90 -21.26 28.77
C THR A 198 -22.42 -21.51 28.80
N ARG A 199 -23.01 -21.80 29.98
CA ARG A 199 -24.46 -21.98 30.13
C ARG A 199 -25.24 -20.67 29.96
N ILE A 200 -24.71 -19.55 30.45
CA ILE A 200 -25.34 -18.22 30.33
C ILE A 200 -25.27 -17.76 28.87
N ASP A 201 -24.13 -17.98 28.20
CA ASP A 201 -23.98 -17.67 26.77
C ASP A 201 -24.95 -18.46 25.90
N VAL A 202 -25.17 -19.76 26.19
CA VAL A 202 -26.14 -20.58 25.46
C VAL A 202 -27.57 -20.11 25.68
N GLN A 203 -27.94 -19.75 26.91
CA GLN A 203 -29.29 -19.21 27.20
C GLN A 203 -29.52 -17.88 26.50
N ARG A 204 -28.53 -16.98 26.51
CA ARG A 204 -28.57 -15.70 25.80
C ARG A 204 -28.75 -15.88 24.29
N ILE A 205 -28.00 -16.80 23.68
CA ILE A 205 -28.10 -17.12 22.25
C ILE A 205 -29.48 -17.72 21.93
N ASN A 206 -29.99 -18.62 22.78
CA ASN A 206 -31.31 -19.23 22.57
C ASN A 206 -32.45 -18.21 22.65
N GLN A 207 -32.40 -17.27 23.60
CA GLN A 207 -33.37 -16.16 23.68
C GLN A 207 -33.33 -15.29 22.43
N LEU A 208 -32.12 -14.99 21.95
CA LEU A 208 -31.93 -14.26 20.71
C LEU A 208 -32.49 -15.03 19.50
N TYR A 209 -32.31 -16.35 19.45
CA TYR A 209 -32.85 -17.19 18.36
C TYR A 209 -34.38 -17.24 18.37
N GLN A 210 -35.01 -17.38 19.54
CA GLN A 210 -36.47 -17.32 19.66
C GLN A 210 -37.03 -15.99 19.16
N TRP A 211 -36.33 -14.89 19.43
CA TRP A 211 -36.72 -13.58 18.94
C TRP A 211 -36.44 -13.39 17.44
N LEU A 212 -35.35 -13.95 16.90
CA LEU A 212 -35.10 -13.94 15.46
C LEU A 212 -36.18 -14.69 14.67
N GLU A 213 -36.79 -15.71 15.24
CA GLU A 213 -37.87 -16.47 14.59
C GLU A 213 -39.17 -15.65 14.47
N THR A 214 -39.38 -14.65 15.31
CA THR A 214 -40.55 -13.76 15.23
C THR A 214 -40.32 -12.55 14.33
N LEU A 215 -39.08 -12.33 13.86
CA LEU A 215 -38.71 -11.18 13.04
C LEU A 215 -39.14 -11.36 11.57
N GLU A 216 -39.85 -10.35 11.08
CA GLU A 216 -40.14 -10.21 9.66
C GLU A 216 -38.94 -9.57 8.95
N LEU A 217 -38.24 -10.38 8.16
CA LEU A 217 -37.10 -9.97 7.33
C LEU A 217 -37.54 -9.84 5.87
N ARG A 218 -36.97 -8.86 5.17
CA ARG A 218 -37.18 -8.64 3.74
C ARG A 218 -35.89 -8.86 2.95
N PRO A 219 -35.96 -9.02 1.61
CA PRO A 219 -34.76 -9.03 0.78
C PRO A 219 -33.98 -7.72 0.92
N THR A 220 -32.73 -7.82 1.35
CA THR A 220 -31.89 -6.67 1.69
C THR A 220 -30.49 -6.90 1.15
N THR A 221 -29.89 -5.85 0.57
CA THR A 221 -28.54 -5.97 0.01
C THR A 221 -27.45 -6.12 1.08
N ASP A 222 -27.69 -5.63 2.30
CA ASP A 222 -26.71 -5.59 3.38
C ASP A 222 -27.33 -6.07 4.71
N LEU A 223 -27.49 -7.38 4.84
CA LEU A 223 -28.13 -8.04 5.98
C LEU A 223 -27.43 -7.73 7.30
N VAL A 224 -26.09 -7.69 7.30
CA VAL A 224 -25.28 -7.44 8.49
C VAL A 224 -25.61 -6.06 9.08
N ARG A 225 -25.69 -5.04 8.22
CA ARG A 225 -26.01 -3.69 8.66
C ARG A 225 -27.45 -3.55 9.15
N GLU A 226 -28.41 -4.18 8.48
CA GLU A 226 -29.80 -4.11 8.93
C GLU A 226 -30.04 -4.84 10.24
N LEU A 227 -29.47 -6.04 10.42
CA LEU A 227 -29.56 -6.74 11.70
C LEU A 227 -28.86 -5.95 12.80
N HIS A 228 -27.66 -5.43 12.54
CA HIS A 228 -26.97 -4.60 13.52
C HIS A 228 -27.82 -3.41 13.94
N GLY A 229 -28.39 -2.64 13.00
CA GLY A 229 -29.23 -1.49 13.32
C GLY A 229 -30.55 -1.84 14.00
N ARG A 230 -31.08 -3.07 13.82
CA ARG A 230 -32.26 -3.55 14.55
C ARG A 230 -31.92 -4.06 15.94
N LEU A 231 -30.74 -4.63 16.15
CA LEU A 231 -30.32 -5.12 17.47
C LEU A 231 -29.76 -3.97 18.34
N ASP A 232 -28.90 -3.14 17.75
CA ASP A 232 -28.23 -1.99 18.37
C ASP A 232 -29.23 -0.83 18.56
N GLY A 233 -29.84 -0.79 19.75
CA GLY A 233 -30.85 0.19 20.14
C GLY A 233 -32.22 -0.39 20.43
N PHE A 234 -32.49 -1.64 20.03
CA PHE A 234 -33.74 -2.33 20.36
C PHE A 234 -33.58 -3.32 21.51
N ILE A 235 -32.48 -4.07 21.51
CA ILE A 235 -32.19 -5.07 22.55
C ILE A 235 -31.23 -4.46 23.59
N PRO A 236 -31.65 -4.32 24.86
CA PRO A 236 -30.77 -3.84 25.91
C PRO A 236 -29.66 -4.87 26.17
N GLY A 237 -28.42 -4.38 26.30
CA GLY A 237 -27.25 -5.22 26.52
C GLY A 237 -26.71 -5.93 25.28
N TYR A 238 -27.15 -5.56 24.06
CA TYR A 238 -26.63 -6.10 22.80
C TYR A 238 -25.10 -5.94 22.66
N ARG A 239 -24.43 -6.99 22.16
CA ARG A 239 -23.00 -7.00 21.87
C ARG A 239 -22.73 -7.60 20.48
N PHE A 240 -21.58 -7.27 19.91
CA PHE A 240 -21.20 -7.77 18.58
C PHE A 240 -21.22 -9.32 18.42
N PRO A 241 -20.82 -10.14 19.41
CA PRO A 241 -20.95 -11.60 19.31
C PRO A 241 -22.39 -12.09 19.07
N ASP A 242 -23.39 -11.35 19.55
CA ASP A 242 -24.80 -11.68 19.32
C ASP A 242 -25.18 -11.52 17.85
N LEU A 243 -24.63 -10.51 17.17
CA LEU A 243 -24.82 -10.33 15.73
C LEU A 243 -24.19 -11.48 14.94
N LEU A 244 -23.02 -11.96 15.36
CA LEU A 244 -22.40 -13.13 14.74
C LEU A 244 -23.25 -14.40 14.92
N ALA A 245 -23.80 -14.60 16.13
CA ALA A 245 -24.71 -15.70 16.42
C ALA A 245 -26.00 -15.61 15.57
N ALA A 246 -26.57 -14.41 15.46
CA ALA A 246 -27.76 -14.15 14.64
C ALA A 246 -27.51 -14.44 13.16
N LEU A 247 -26.38 -13.95 12.63
CA LEU A 247 -25.98 -14.18 11.26
C LEU A 247 -25.70 -15.66 10.97
N ASN A 248 -25.14 -16.39 11.92
CA ASN A 248 -24.90 -17.82 11.78
C ASN A 248 -26.23 -18.60 11.71
N ARG A 249 -27.20 -18.27 12.58
CA ARG A 249 -28.54 -18.85 12.54
C ARG A 249 -29.23 -18.61 11.19
N LEU A 250 -29.20 -17.37 10.68
CA LEU A 250 -29.85 -17.04 9.40
C LEU A 250 -29.17 -17.65 8.18
N VAL A 251 -27.87 -17.95 8.25
CA VAL A 251 -27.18 -18.69 7.18
C VAL A 251 -27.58 -20.16 7.16
N ASN A 252 -27.73 -20.78 8.34
CA ASN A 252 -28.06 -22.21 8.44
C ASN A 252 -29.57 -22.49 8.34
N SER A 253 -30.40 -21.54 8.74
CA SER A 253 -31.86 -21.64 8.79
C SER A 253 -32.46 -20.30 8.39
N PRO A 254 -32.39 -19.93 7.09
CA PRO A 254 -33.02 -18.71 6.62
C PRO A 254 -34.56 -18.82 6.72
N PRO A 255 -35.27 -17.69 6.81
CA PRO A 255 -36.74 -17.69 6.76
C PRO A 255 -37.25 -18.29 5.44
N GLU A 256 -38.45 -18.85 5.45
CA GLU A 256 -39.04 -19.50 4.28
C GLU A 256 -39.03 -18.57 3.05
N GLY A 257 -38.54 -19.09 1.92
CA GLY A 257 -38.44 -18.35 0.66
C GLY A 257 -37.31 -17.31 0.60
N LEU A 258 -36.36 -17.31 1.53
CA LEU A 258 -35.19 -16.43 1.52
C LEU A 258 -33.88 -17.22 1.57
N GLN A 259 -32.81 -16.66 0.97
CA GLN A 259 -31.46 -17.21 1.05
C GLN A 259 -30.43 -16.12 1.36
N VAL A 260 -29.43 -16.46 2.17
CA VAL A 260 -28.29 -15.58 2.48
C VAL A 260 -27.14 -15.83 1.50
N VAL A 261 -26.74 -14.81 0.74
CA VAL A 261 -25.63 -14.87 -0.22
C VAL A 261 -24.47 -14.02 0.28
N THR A 262 -23.29 -14.62 0.43
CA THR A 262 -22.07 -13.90 0.82
C THR A 262 -21.42 -13.26 -0.41
N THR A 263 -21.10 -11.96 -0.33
CA THR A 263 -20.42 -11.24 -1.41
C THR A 263 -18.95 -10.97 -1.09
N ASN A 264 -18.13 -10.76 -2.12
CA ASN A 264 -16.71 -10.40 -1.98
C ASN A 264 -16.46 -8.92 -1.64
N ARG A 265 -17.49 -8.18 -1.22
CA ARG A 265 -17.38 -6.76 -0.86
C ARG A 265 -17.27 -6.61 0.65
N PHE A 266 -16.27 -5.87 1.11
CA PHE A 266 -16.10 -5.54 2.52
C PHE A 266 -16.73 -4.19 2.86
N ARG A 267 -17.25 -4.07 4.08
CA ARG A 267 -17.76 -2.83 4.66
C ARG A 267 -17.33 -2.69 6.11
N ILE A 268 -17.40 -1.47 6.60
CA ILE A 268 -17.08 -1.10 7.97
C ILE A 268 -18.40 -0.82 8.69
N LEU A 269 -18.47 -1.26 9.94
CA LEU A 269 -19.55 -1.03 10.87
C LEU A 269 -18.96 -0.32 12.08
N ASP A 270 -19.46 0.89 12.36
CA ASP A 270 -19.03 1.70 13.49
C ASP A 270 -19.94 1.37 14.68
N GLN A 271 -19.37 1.01 15.82
CA GLN A 271 -20.14 0.86 17.05
C GLN A 271 -20.30 2.23 17.71
N SER A 272 -21.51 2.57 18.14
CA SER A 272 -21.87 3.90 18.64
C SER A 272 -21.22 4.25 19.98
N SER A 273 -20.70 3.28 20.72
CA SER A 273 -20.24 3.44 22.11
C SER A 273 -18.73 3.28 22.32
N ASP A 274 -18.03 2.61 21.40
CA ASP A 274 -16.58 2.38 21.49
C ASP A 274 -15.96 2.67 20.12
N SER A 275 -14.77 3.27 20.10
CA SER A 275 -14.02 3.63 18.89
C SER A 275 -13.54 2.43 18.05
N GLU A 276 -14.21 1.29 18.15
CA GLU A 276 -13.92 0.06 17.44
C GLU A 276 -14.65 0.02 16.09
N GLN A 277 -13.88 -0.26 15.04
CA GLN A 277 -14.37 -0.40 13.68
C GLN A 277 -14.36 -1.87 13.28
N PHE A 278 -15.54 -2.42 12.97
CA PHE A 278 -15.66 -3.81 12.54
C PHE A 278 -15.69 -3.91 11.02
N VAL A 279 -14.75 -4.66 10.46
CA VAL A 279 -14.71 -4.97 9.03
C VAL A 279 -15.44 -6.29 8.77
N TYR A 280 -16.48 -6.27 7.95
CA TYR A 280 -17.28 -7.45 7.61
C TYR A 280 -17.45 -7.64 6.10
N ARG A 281 -17.66 -8.90 5.70
CA ARG A 281 -18.08 -9.23 4.33
C ARG A 281 -19.58 -9.00 4.18
N LYS A 282 -19.97 -8.20 3.18
CA LYS A 282 -21.36 -7.89 2.89
C LYS A 282 -22.12 -9.16 2.54
N ARG A 283 -23.24 -9.40 3.23
CA ARG A 283 -24.17 -10.52 2.99
C ARG A 283 -25.50 -9.97 2.48
N ARG A 284 -26.03 -10.56 1.42
CA ARG A 284 -27.34 -10.23 0.86
C ARG A 284 -28.37 -11.25 1.35
N LEU A 285 -29.58 -10.79 1.60
CA LEU A 285 -30.75 -11.62 1.79
C LEU A 285 -31.59 -11.48 0.52
N GLU A 286 -31.77 -12.55 -0.23
CA GLU A 286 -32.46 -12.56 -1.53
C GLU A 286 -33.64 -13.52 -1.48
N GLN A 287 -34.68 -13.28 -2.29
CA GLN A 287 -35.80 -14.21 -2.45
C GLN A 287 -35.32 -15.46 -3.18
N TYR A 288 -35.61 -16.63 -2.60
CA TYR A 288 -35.36 -17.91 -3.22
C TYR A 288 -36.43 -18.14 -4.29
N TYR A 289 -36.05 -17.94 -5.55
CA TYR A 289 -36.83 -18.37 -6.70
C TYR A 289 -36.47 -19.83 -6.98
N ALA A 290 -37.37 -20.75 -6.64
CA ALA A 290 -37.31 -22.12 -7.12
C ALA A 290 -37.69 -22.20 -8.61
#